data_AF-A0A200R5Y8-F1
#
_entry.id   AF-A0A200R5Y8-F1
#
_cell.length_a   1.000
_cell.length_b   1.000
_cell.length_c   1.000
_cell.angle_alpha   90.00
_cell.angle_beta   90.00
_cell.angle_gamma   90.00
#
_symmetry.space_group_name_H-M   'P 1'
#
loop_
_entity.id
_entity.type
_entity.pdbx_description
1 polymer ?
#
loop_
_entity_poly.entity_id
_entity_poly.type
_entity_poly.pdbx_seq_one_letter_code
_entity_poly.pdbx_strand_id
1 'polypeptide(L)'
;MGCCSCFGFTKKPKRSLRPSLVSGSKISQEFLLNDNLEDSDIDLYNGETNNILHGSSGELRSRAKSSEEILSLRAQNGMICREVPVKETRQLIRSEDENGNKMVNEYVRVCKIGSGSYGKVVLYRSNKDGKHYAIKAFHKSHLLKLRVAPSETAMTDVLREVSIMKILEHPNIVNLVEVIDDPNTDNFYMVLEYVEGKWVCEGSGPPGGLGETIARRYLRGIVAGLMYLHAHNIVHGDIKPDNLLVTSTGTVKIGDFSVSQVFEDDKDELRRSPGTPVFTAPECCLGLTYHGKAADTWALGATLYCMVLGQYPFLGDTLQDTYDKIVNNPLFIPEGIDSQLKNLLERLLCKGQ
;
A
#
# COMPACT_ATOMS: atom_id res chain seq x y z
N MET A 1 2.18 8.76 20.60
CA MET A 1 1.65 8.37 19.29
C MET A 1 2.82 8.08 18.38
N GLY A 2 3.16 6.81 18.20
CA GLY A 2 4.26 6.39 17.33
C GLY A 2 3.73 5.31 16.40
N CYS A 3 3.59 5.64 15.11
CA CYS A 3 3.35 4.64 14.09
C CYS A 3 4.67 3.89 13.88
N CYS A 4 4.71 2.63 14.30
CA CYS A 4 5.87 1.77 14.12
C CYS A 4 5.84 1.13 12.73
N SER A 5 7.05 0.93 12.19
CA SER A 5 7.42 0.15 10.99
C SER A 5 7.30 0.85 9.62
N CYS A 6 8.29 1.69 9.31
CA CYS A 6 9.07 1.68 8.07
C CYS A 6 10.29 2.61 8.24
N PHE A 7 11.29 2.20 9.03
CA PHE A 7 12.56 2.92 9.12
C PHE A 7 13.70 2.04 8.60
N GLY A 8 14.04 2.24 7.32
CA GLY A 8 15.34 1.88 6.78
C GLY A 8 16.32 2.99 7.13
N PHE A 9 17.00 2.88 8.28
CA PHE A 9 18.20 3.68 8.54
C PHE A 9 19.45 2.88 8.17
N THR A 10 20.31 3.56 7.43
CA THR A 10 21.57 3.12 6.84
C THR A 10 22.46 2.33 7.82
N LYS A 11 22.84 1.10 7.44
CA LYS A 11 23.98 0.42 8.05
C LYS A 11 25.26 1.15 7.62
N LYS A 12 26.00 1.72 8.58
CA LYS A 12 27.35 2.25 8.37
C LYS A 12 28.25 1.19 7.70
N PRO A 13 29.13 1.55 6.74
CA PRO A 13 30.05 0.60 6.15
C PRO A 13 31.13 0.21 7.16
N LYS A 14 31.35 -1.10 7.34
CA LYS A 14 32.53 -1.61 8.06
C LYS A 14 33.78 -1.24 7.26
N ARG A 15 34.75 -0.63 7.94
CA ARG A 15 36.09 -0.33 7.41
C ARG A 15 36.72 -1.59 6.79
N SER A 16 37.19 -1.44 5.57
CA SER A 16 38.05 -2.39 4.88
C SER A 16 39.41 -2.49 5.57
N LEU A 17 39.78 -3.69 6.04
CA LEU A 17 41.16 -4.08 6.28
C LEU A 17 41.58 -5.01 5.14
N ARG A 18 42.72 -4.68 4.51
CA ARG A 18 43.35 -5.40 3.39
C ARG A 18 43.84 -6.80 3.80
N PRO A 19 44.10 -7.70 2.82
CA PRO A 19 44.12 -9.13 3.03
C PRO A 19 45.50 -9.68 3.42
N SER A 20 45.50 -10.77 4.19
CA SER A 20 46.63 -11.71 4.29
C SER A 20 46.15 -13.11 3.94
N LEU A 21 46.90 -13.76 3.05
CA LEU A 21 46.69 -15.11 2.53
C LEU A 21 46.59 -16.17 3.66
N VAL A 22 45.82 -17.24 3.41
CA VAL A 22 46.27 -18.66 3.45
C VAL A 22 45.07 -19.61 3.20
N SER A 23 45.27 -20.46 2.18
CA SER A 23 44.79 -21.84 1.93
C SER A 23 43.72 -22.50 2.84
N GLY A 24 42.74 -23.16 2.21
CA GLY A 24 42.39 -24.55 2.56
C GLY A 24 40.93 -24.87 2.92
N SER A 25 40.23 -25.51 1.97
CA SER A 25 39.25 -26.62 2.11
C SER A 25 38.04 -26.59 3.07
N LYS A 26 36.90 -26.99 2.48
CA LYS A 26 35.72 -27.73 3.04
C LYS A 26 34.91 -27.09 4.17
N ILE A 27 33.63 -26.77 3.89
CA ILE A 27 32.56 -26.77 4.89
C ILE A 27 31.28 -27.39 4.29
N SER A 28 31.09 -28.66 4.66
CA SER A 28 29.97 -29.24 5.42
C SER A 28 28.53 -28.74 5.24
N GLN A 29 27.65 -29.73 5.06
CA GLN A 29 26.22 -29.73 5.36
C GLN A 29 25.89 -29.45 6.83
N GLU A 30 24.59 -29.25 7.04
CA GLU A 30 23.81 -29.14 8.30
C GLU A 30 23.73 -27.70 8.82
N PHE A 31 22.57 -27.14 9.17
CA PHE A 31 21.49 -27.71 9.97
C PHE A 31 20.12 -27.08 9.63
N LEU A 32 19.10 -27.94 9.55
CA LEU A 32 17.68 -27.61 9.66
C LEU A 32 17.38 -27.16 11.09
N LEU A 33 16.67 -26.05 11.27
CA LEU A 33 15.92 -25.80 12.50
C LEU A 33 14.55 -25.23 12.20
N ASN A 34 13.57 -25.90 12.81
CA ASN A 34 12.18 -25.52 12.99
C ASN A 34 12.07 -24.16 13.67
N ASP A 35 11.18 -23.31 13.19
CA ASP A 35 10.64 -22.18 13.96
C ASP A 35 9.13 -22.33 14.09
N ASN A 36 8.74 -23.19 15.05
CA ASN A 36 7.54 -23.00 15.85
C ASN A 36 8.01 -22.30 17.13
N LEU A 37 7.49 -21.11 17.42
CA LEU A 37 7.49 -20.56 18.78
C LEU A 37 6.40 -19.48 18.88
N GLU A 38 5.41 -19.78 19.71
CA GLU A 38 4.44 -18.86 20.31
C GLU A 38 5.05 -18.19 21.57
N ASP A 39 4.46 -17.04 21.94
CA ASP A 39 4.51 -16.31 23.22
C ASP A 39 5.87 -15.65 23.62
N SER A 40 5.95 -14.50 24.31
CA SER A 40 5.00 -13.78 25.18
C SER A 40 5.35 -12.28 25.35
N ASP A 41 4.38 -11.56 25.92
CA ASP A 41 4.44 -10.34 26.76
C ASP A 41 4.88 -8.98 26.17
N ILE A 42 4.04 -7.94 26.40
CA ILE A 42 4.45 -6.59 26.84
C ILE A 42 3.21 -5.79 27.29
N ASP A 43 3.43 -5.05 28.38
CA ASP A 43 2.50 -4.56 29.40
C ASP A 43 1.42 -3.54 29.02
N LEU A 44 0.36 -3.57 29.85
CA LEU A 44 -0.70 -2.59 29.97
C LEU A 44 -0.19 -1.21 30.42
N TYR A 45 -0.68 -0.15 29.79
CA TYR A 45 -0.77 1.18 30.39
C TYR A 45 -2.20 1.69 30.33
N ASN A 46 -2.82 1.79 31.51
CA ASN A 46 -4.06 2.51 31.75
C ASN A 46 -3.81 4.01 31.72
N GLY A 47 -4.65 4.76 31.00
CA GLY A 47 -4.70 6.21 31.04
C GLY A 47 -6.15 6.66 30.87
N GLU A 48 -6.72 7.13 31.97
CA GLU A 48 -8.11 7.48 32.15
C GLU A 48 -8.58 8.64 31.26
N THR A 49 -9.84 8.51 30.86
CA THR A 49 -10.71 9.48 30.20
C THR A 49 -10.90 10.77 30.99
N ASN A 50 -11.01 11.90 30.29
CA ASN A 50 -11.86 13.01 30.72
C ASN A 50 -12.71 13.50 29.53
N ASN A 51 -14.01 13.17 29.60
CA ASN A 51 -15.07 13.77 28.80
C ASN A 51 -15.52 15.07 29.46
N ILE A 52 -15.65 16.14 28.68
CA ILE A 52 -16.54 17.26 29.01
C ILE A 52 -17.41 17.53 27.79
N LEU A 53 -18.70 17.22 27.92
CA LEU A 53 -19.79 17.66 27.05
C LEU A 53 -20.40 18.94 27.63
N HIS A 54 -20.65 19.96 26.81
CA HIS A 54 -22.00 20.47 26.49
C HIS A 54 -21.96 21.79 25.70
N GLY A 55 -22.85 21.94 24.71
CA GLY A 55 -23.34 23.28 24.35
C GLY A 55 -23.79 23.58 22.89
N SER A 56 -24.81 22.87 22.38
CA SER A 56 -25.88 23.33 21.46
C SER A 56 -25.60 24.27 20.27
N SER A 57 -25.90 23.81 19.06
CA SER A 57 -26.98 24.35 18.20
C SER A 57 -27.09 23.52 16.91
N GLY A 58 -28.33 23.23 16.50
CA GLY A 58 -28.65 22.24 15.48
C GLY A 58 -28.41 22.70 14.05
N GLU A 59 -27.58 21.95 13.34
CA GLU A 59 -27.90 21.48 11.99
C GLU A 59 -28.09 19.96 12.12
N LEU A 60 -29.19 19.41 11.60
CA LEU A 60 -29.28 17.99 11.28
C LEU A 60 -28.32 17.71 10.11
N ARG A 61 -27.01 17.73 10.38
CA ARG A 61 -26.05 17.10 9.48
C ARG A 61 -26.41 15.63 9.48
N SER A 62 -26.90 15.13 8.34
CA SER A 62 -26.99 13.68 8.13
C SER A 62 -25.63 13.10 8.51
N ARG A 63 -25.62 12.12 9.42
CA ARG A 63 -24.39 11.41 9.81
C ARG A 63 -23.68 10.99 8.53
N ALA A 64 -22.43 11.43 8.36
CA ALA A 64 -21.60 10.98 7.25
C ALA A 64 -21.54 9.45 7.27
N LYS A 65 -21.86 8.80 6.14
CA LYS A 65 -21.84 7.34 6.09
C LYS A 65 -20.41 6.84 6.17
N SER A 66 -20.24 5.64 6.74
CA SER A 66 -18.95 4.96 6.73
C SER A 66 -18.62 4.46 5.32
N SER A 67 -17.34 4.21 5.01
CA SER A 67 -16.94 3.63 3.72
C SER A 67 -17.69 2.33 3.40
N GLU A 68 -17.96 1.51 4.41
CA GLU A 68 -18.66 0.23 4.30
C GLU A 68 -20.14 0.42 3.92
N GLU A 69 -20.81 1.40 4.53
CA GLU A 69 -22.19 1.77 4.19
C GLU A 69 -22.28 2.28 2.73
N ILE A 70 -21.30 3.09 2.31
CA ILE A 70 -21.24 3.64 0.94
C ILE A 70 -21.06 2.51 -0.08
N LEU A 71 -20.09 1.63 0.14
CA LEU A 71 -19.78 0.52 -0.76
C LEU A 71 -20.96 -0.46 -0.88
N SER A 72 -21.65 -0.72 0.23
CA SER A 72 -22.84 -1.58 0.24
C SER A 72 -23.97 -1.00 -0.61
N LEU A 73 -24.23 0.31 -0.49
CA LEU A 73 -25.22 1.01 -1.31
C LEU A 73 -24.85 1.01 -2.79
N ARG A 74 -23.57 1.21 -3.12
CA ARG A 74 -23.08 1.16 -4.50
C ARG A 74 -23.27 -0.22 -5.13
N ALA A 75 -22.95 -1.28 -4.39
CA ALA A 75 -23.18 -2.65 -4.83
C ALA A 75 -24.67 -2.91 -5.11
N GLN A 76 -25.57 -2.44 -4.23
CA GLN A 76 -27.02 -2.57 -4.41
C GLN A 76 -27.56 -1.75 -5.59
N ASN A 77 -26.95 -0.60 -5.88
CA ASN A 77 -27.35 0.30 -6.96
C ASN A 77 -26.67 -0.03 -8.31
N GLY A 78 -26.04 -1.21 -8.44
CA GLY A 78 -25.46 -1.67 -9.71
C GLY A 78 -24.17 -0.96 -10.11
N MET A 79 -23.45 -0.33 -9.17
CA MET A 79 -22.14 0.30 -9.42
C MET A 79 -20.96 -0.69 -9.27
N ILE A 80 -21.21 -1.98 -9.52
CA ILE A 80 -20.15 -3.00 -9.61
C ILE A 80 -19.62 -2.95 -11.04
N CYS A 81 -18.35 -2.58 -11.21
CA CYS A 81 -17.75 -2.42 -12.53
C CYS A 81 -17.11 -3.70 -13.06
N ARG A 82 -17.39 -4.83 -12.42
CA ARG A 82 -16.78 -6.12 -12.73
C ARG A 82 -17.68 -6.97 -13.61
N GLU A 83 -17.11 -7.61 -14.62
CA GLU A 83 -17.83 -8.63 -15.40
C GLU A 83 -17.96 -9.94 -14.60
N VAL A 84 -16.88 -10.31 -13.91
CA VAL A 84 -16.84 -11.51 -13.06
C VAL A 84 -16.77 -11.11 -11.59
N PRO A 85 -17.75 -11.51 -10.76
CA PRO A 85 -17.73 -11.20 -9.34
C PRO A 85 -16.55 -11.89 -8.65
N VAL A 86 -16.03 -11.25 -7.61
CA VAL A 86 -15.00 -11.84 -6.75
C VAL A 86 -15.53 -13.12 -6.12
N LYS A 87 -14.79 -14.23 -6.23
CA LYS A 87 -15.16 -15.51 -5.62
C LYS A 87 -15.14 -15.38 -4.09
N GLU A 88 -16.20 -15.81 -3.42
CA GLU A 88 -16.23 -15.91 -1.96
C GLU A 88 -16.18 -17.36 -1.52
N THR A 89 -15.22 -17.70 -0.67
CA THR A 89 -15.04 -19.05 -0.14
C THR A 89 -15.15 -19.02 1.38
N ARG A 90 -16.10 -19.80 1.92
CA ARG A 90 -16.42 -19.86 3.35
C ARG A 90 -15.85 -21.10 4.07
N GLN A 91 -15.10 -21.94 3.35
CA GLN A 91 -14.46 -23.12 3.91
C GLN A 91 -12.98 -23.11 3.53
N LEU A 92 -12.12 -23.15 4.54
CA LEU A 92 -10.68 -23.20 4.39
C LEU A 92 -10.18 -24.64 4.55
N ILE A 93 -9.55 -25.16 3.51
CA ILE A 93 -8.84 -26.44 3.54
C ILE A 93 -7.34 -26.14 3.48
N ARG A 94 -6.61 -26.57 4.51
CA ARG A 94 -5.14 -26.57 4.52
C ARG A 94 -4.67 -28.01 4.37
N SER A 95 -3.79 -28.25 3.41
CA SER A 95 -3.25 -29.58 3.10
C SER A 95 -1.81 -29.45 2.58
N GLU A 96 -1.22 -30.57 2.18
CA GLU A 96 0.05 -30.63 1.46
C GLU A 96 -0.16 -31.40 0.14
N ASP A 97 0.58 -31.03 -0.91
CA ASP A 97 0.60 -31.79 -2.16
C ASP A 97 1.50 -33.04 -2.06
N GLU A 98 1.58 -33.83 -3.14
CA GLU A 98 2.42 -35.03 -3.23
C GLU A 98 3.92 -34.75 -3.00
N ASN A 99 4.36 -33.50 -3.14
CA ASN A 99 5.74 -33.06 -2.95
C ASN A 99 5.96 -32.42 -1.56
N GLY A 100 4.95 -32.43 -0.67
CA GLY A 100 5.01 -31.81 0.65
C GLY A 100 4.85 -30.28 0.63
N ASN A 101 4.41 -29.69 -0.48
CA ASN A 101 4.16 -28.25 -0.55
C ASN A 101 2.84 -27.89 0.12
N LYS A 102 2.87 -26.94 1.06
CA LYS A 102 1.68 -26.44 1.75
C LYS A 102 0.66 -25.87 0.76
N MET A 103 -0.61 -26.19 0.97
CA MET A 103 -1.72 -25.74 0.16
C MET A 103 -2.75 -24.96 0.97
N VAL A 104 -3.44 -24.05 0.30
CA VAL A 104 -4.65 -23.37 0.76
C VAL A 104 -5.70 -23.60 -0.33
N ASN A 105 -6.70 -24.43 -0.07
CA ASN A 105 -7.66 -24.89 -1.08
C ASN A 105 -6.94 -25.39 -2.35
N GLU A 106 -7.26 -24.83 -3.53
CA GLU A 106 -6.59 -25.17 -4.81
C GLU A 106 -5.19 -24.56 -5.00
N TYR A 107 -4.74 -23.70 -4.08
CA TYR A 107 -3.53 -22.90 -4.23
C TYR A 107 -2.33 -23.61 -3.57
N VAL A 108 -1.34 -24.00 -4.37
CA VAL A 108 -0.07 -24.58 -3.91
C VAL A 108 0.94 -23.47 -3.63
N ARG A 109 1.52 -23.46 -2.44
CA ARG A 109 2.48 -22.43 -2.02
C ARG A 109 3.77 -22.54 -2.84
N VAL A 110 4.26 -21.39 -3.32
CA VAL A 110 5.56 -21.27 -3.99
C VAL A 110 6.58 -20.63 -3.04
N CYS A 111 6.50 -19.32 -2.81
CA CYS A 111 7.46 -18.60 -1.97
C CYS A 111 6.86 -17.35 -1.33
N LYS A 112 7.45 -16.84 -0.26
CA LYS A 112 7.09 -15.53 0.30
C LYS A 112 7.59 -14.44 -0.66
N ILE A 113 6.74 -13.47 -1.00
CA ILE A 113 7.09 -12.36 -1.91
C ILE A 113 7.06 -10.99 -1.24
N GLY A 114 6.45 -10.87 -0.06
CA GLY A 114 6.46 -9.61 0.68
C GLY A 114 5.76 -9.70 2.04
N SER A 115 5.66 -8.54 2.67
CA SER A 115 4.81 -8.27 3.83
C SER A 115 4.00 -7.02 3.51
N GLY A 116 2.67 -7.10 3.66
CA GLY A 116 1.80 -5.93 3.61
C GLY A 116 1.61 -5.33 5.01
N SER A 117 0.78 -4.29 5.11
CA SER A 117 0.53 -3.53 6.36
C SER A 117 0.15 -4.41 7.55
N TYR A 118 -0.62 -5.47 7.31
CA TYR A 118 -1.23 -6.31 8.36
C TYR A 118 -0.98 -7.80 8.21
N GLY A 119 -0.16 -8.23 7.24
CA GLY A 119 -0.05 -9.64 6.89
C GLY A 119 1.08 -9.96 5.93
N LYS A 120 1.30 -11.24 5.68
CA LYS A 120 2.31 -11.72 4.73
C LYS A 120 1.72 -11.87 3.34
N VAL A 121 2.51 -11.56 2.32
CA VAL A 121 2.17 -11.80 0.92
C VAL A 121 3.01 -12.95 0.39
N VAL A 122 2.32 -13.97 -0.11
CA VAL A 122 2.95 -15.22 -0.54
C VAL A 122 2.47 -15.55 -1.95
N LEU A 123 3.39 -15.97 -2.81
CA LEU A 123 3.10 -16.45 -4.15
C LEU A 123 2.57 -17.88 -4.07
N TYR A 124 1.46 -18.11 -4.75
CA TYR A 124 0.86 -19.43 -4.92
C TYR A 124 0.64 -19.71 -6.41
N ARG A 125 0.57 -20.99 -6.76
CA ARG A 125 0.11 -21.47 -8.07
C ARG A 125 -1.19 -22.23 -7.89
N SER A 126 -2.20 -21.93 -8.69
CA SER A 126 -3.47 -22.66 -8.66
C SER A 126 -3.37 -23.97 -9.45
N ASN A 127 -3.86 -25.06 -8.86
CA ASN A 127 -3.93 -26.35 -9.55
C ASN A 127 -5.05 -26.44 -10.59
N LYS A 128 -5.99 -25.47 -10.60
CA LYS A 128 -7.12 -25.47 -11.55
C LYS A 128 -6.76 -24.88 -12.90
N ASP A 129 -6.02 -23.77 -12.92
CA ASP A 129 -5.68 -23.02 -14.13
C ASP A 129 -4.18 -22.89 -14.37
N GLY A 130 -3.35 -23.39 -13.44
CA GLY A 130 -1.89 -23.31 -13.51
C GLY A 130 -1.32 -21.90 -13.32
N LYS A 131 -2.15 -20.88 -13.06
CA LYS A 131 -1.73 -19.47 -12.92
C LYS A 131 -1.16 -19.17 -11.55
N HIS A 132 -0.35 -18.12 -11.49
CA HIS A 132 0.20 -17.59 -10.25
C HIS A 132 -0.71 -16.52 -9.63
N TYR A 133 -0.78 -16.51 -8.30
CA TYR A 133 -1.59 -15.60 -7.50
C TYR A 133 -0.78 -15.08 -6.30
N ALA A 134 -0.99 -13.82 -5.96
CA ALA A 134 -0.45 -13.22 -4.75
C ALA A 134 -1.50 -13.33 -3.64
N ILE A 135 -1.25 -14.13 -2.61
CA ILE A 135 -2.19 -14.31 -1.50
C ILE A 135 -1.70 -13.51 -0.29
N LYS A 136 -2.47 -12.50 0.10
CA LYS A 136 -2.32 -11.82 1.40
C LYS A 136 -3.00 -12.66 2.47
N ALA A 137 -2.25 -13.07 3.50
CA ALA A 137 -2.74 -13.88 4.60
C ALA A 137 -2.74 -13.10 5.93
N PHE A 138 -3.85 -13.17 6.65
CA PHE A 138 -4.11 -12.41 7.87
C PHE A 138 -4.63 -13.29 9.01
N HIS A 139 -4.45 -12.82 10.24
CA HIS A 139 -4.94 -13.44 11.48
C HIS A 139 -6.04 -12.57 12.10
N LYS A 140 -7.31 -13.00 12.01
CA LYS A 140 -8.50 -12.22 12.40
C LYS A 140 -8.44 -11.77 13.85
N SER A 141 -8.11 -12.67 14.76
CA SER A 141 -8.01 -12.40 16.20
C SER A 141 -6.95 -11.33 16.53
N HIS A 142 -5.83 -11.31 15.81
CA HIS A 142 -4.81 -10.27 15.95
C HIS A 142 -5.32 -8.92 15.43
N LEU A 143 -5.91 -8.91 14.23
CA LEU A 143 -6.39 -7.68 13.61
C LEU A 143 -7.56 -7.03 14.34
N LEU A 144 -8.43 -7.82 14.97
CA LEU A 144 -9.53 -7.32 15.81
C LEU A 144 -9.04 -6.63 17.09
N LYS A 145 -7.84 -6.99 17.58
CA LYS A 145 -7.22 -6.38 18.77
C LYS A 145 -6.43 -5.11 18.43
N LEU A 146 -5.88 -5.01 17.23
CA LEU A 146 -5.08 -3.87 16.80
C LEU A 146 -5.96 -2.66 16.44
N ARG A 147 -5.95 -1.62 17.29
CA ARG A 147 -6.72 -0.38 17.07
C ARG A 147 -5.98 0.58 16.15
N VAL A 148 -6.67 1.09 15.13
CA VAL A 148 -6.17 2.12 14.19
C VAL A 148 -6.85 3.48 14.39
N ALA A 149 -8.00 3.48 15.08
CA ALA A 149 -8.74 4.65 15.55
C ALA A 149 -9.53 4.27 16.82
N PRO A 150 -10.11 5.23 17.56
CA PRO A 150 -10.91 4.94 18.76
C PRO A 150 -12.01 3.88 18.53
N SER A 151 -12.61 3.85 17.34
CA SER A 151 -13.70 2.92 16.97
C SER A 151 -13.34 1.96 15.83
N GLU A 152 -12.09 1.93 15.36
CA GLU A 152 -11.67 1.14 14.19
C GLU A 152 -10.52 0.21 14.53
N THR A 153 -10.45 -0.93 13.84
CA THR A 153 -9.41 -1.94 14.00
C THR A 153 -8.67 -2.18 12.69
N ALA A 154 -7.51 -2.82 12.72
CA ALA A 154 -6.84 -3.24 11.48
C ALA A 154 -7.75 -4.18 10.66
N MET A 155 -8.65 -4.94 11.30
CA MET A 155 -9.63 -5.76 10.59
C MET A 155 -10.64 -4.92 9.82
N THR A 156 -11.06 -3.76 10.34
CA THR A 156 -11.96 -2.87 9.58
C THR A 156 -11.29 -2.32 8.34
N ASP A 157 -9.99 -2.01 8.39
CA ASP A 157 -9.23 -1.59 7.21
C ASP A 157 -9.14 -2.71 6.15
N VAL A 158 -8.86 -3.96 6.56
CA VAL A 158 -8.83 -5.12 5.64
C VAL A 158 -10.19 -5.36 4.98
N LEU A 159 -11.28 -5.28 5.74
CA LEU A 159 -12.64 -5.45 5.19
C LEU A 159 -13.01 -4.31 4.24
N ARG A 160 -12.54 -3.08 4.50
CA ARG A 160 -12.69 -1.95 3.58
C ARG A 160 -11.90 -2.17 2.30
N GLU A 161 -10.64 -2.60 2.39
CA GLU A 161 -9.80 -2.97 1.24
C GLU A 161 -10.53 -3.97 0.33
N VAL A 162 -11.05 -5.05 0.94
CA VAL A 162 -11.83 -6.07 0.21
C VAL A 162 -13.08 -5.48 -0.44
N SER A 163 -13.83 -4.65 0.28
CA SER A 163 -15.08 -4.07 -0.21
C SER A 163 -14.84 -3.09 -1.37
N ILE A 164 -13.75 -2.32 -1.32
CA ILE A 164 -13.29 -1.48 -2.43
C ILE A 164 -12.96 -2.38 -3.63
N MET A 165 -12.09 -3.37 -3.46
CA MET A 165 -11.63 -4.20 -4.58
C MET A 165 -12.75 -5.06 -5.20
N LYS A 166 -13.82 -5.37 -4.46
CA LYS A 166 -15.00 -6.08 -4.99
C LYS A 166 -15.80 -5.28 -6.02
N ILE A 167 -15.72 -3.96 -6.04
CA ILE A 167 -16.45 -3.12 -7.02
C ILE A 167 -15.59 -2.66 -8.19
N LEU A 168 -14.26 -2.82 -8.11
CA LEU A 168 -13.31 -2.31 -9.11
C LEU A 168 -12.89 -3.39 -10.11
N GLU A 169 -12.80 -3.03 -11.38
CA GLU A 169 -12.08 -3.78 -12.41
C GLU A 169 -11.51 -2.78 -13.43
N HIS A 170 -10.18 -2.75 -13.57
CA HIS A 170 -9.48 -1.83 -14.47
C HIS A 170 -8.11 -2.40 -14.86
N PRO A 171 -7.63 -2.24 -16.11
CA PRO A 171 -6.35 -2.80 -16.55
C PRO A 171 -5.14 -2.32 -15.74
N ASN A 172 -5.21 -1.10 -15.18
CA ASN A 172 -4.15 -0.50 -14.34
C ASN A 172 -4.40 -0.59 -12.83
N ILE A 173 -5.27 -1.50 -12.38
CA ILE A 173 -5.50 -1.80 -10.96
C ILE A 173 -5.27 -3.30 -10.75
N VAL A 174 -4.65 -3.67 -9.62
CA VAL A 174 -4.49 -5.06 -9.21
C VAL A 174 -5.85 -5.66 -8.87
N ASN A 175 -6.15 -6.79 -9.49
CA ASN A 175 -7.43 -7.47 -9.38
C ASN A 175 -7.53 -8.35 -8.12
N LEU A 176 -8.62 -8.22 -7.37
CA LEU A 176 -9.03 -9.21 -6.35
C LEU A 176 -9.78 -10.34 -7.05
N VAL A 177 -9.31 -11.57 -6.84
CA VAL A 177 -9.83 -12.77 -7.49
C VAL A 177 -10.75 -13.55 -6.55
N GLU A 178 -10.32 -13.75 -5.31
CA GLU A 178 -11.05 -14.53 -4.32
C GLU A 178 -10.82 -14.00 -2.90
N VAL A 179 -11.86 -14.09 -2.06
CA VAL A 179 -11.78 -13.88 -0.61
C VAL A 179 -12.09 -15.21 0.07
N ILE A 180 -11.15 -15.71 0.87
CA ILE A 180 -11.33 -16.92 1.67
C ILE A 180 -11.49 -16.49 3.13
N ASP A 181 -12.71 -16.59 3.63
CA ASP A 181 -13.10 -16.22 4.99
C ASP A 181 -13.96 -17.33 5.60
N ASP A 182 -13.28 -18.30 6.21
CA ASP A 182 -13.92 -19.37 6.97
C ASP A 182 -14.22 -18.88 8.40
N PRO A 183 -15.49 -18.82 8.83
CA PRO A 183 -15.87 -18.34 10.16
C PRO A 183 -15.31 -19.22 11.29
N ASN A 184 -14.95 -20.48 11.01
CA ASN A 184 -14.46 -21.43 12.00
C ASN A 184 -12.94 -21.38 12.18
N THR A 185 -12.23 -20.51 11.45
CA THR A 185 -10.78 -20.39 11.52
C THR A 185 -10.34 -18.95 11.78
N ASP A 186 -9.16 -18.78 12.38
CA ASP A 186 -8.55 -17.47 12.58
C ASP A 186 -7.99 -16.85 11.28
N ASN A 187 -7.87 -17.63 10.21
CA ASN A 187 -7.18 -17.18 9.00
C ASN A 187 -8.16 -16.48 8.04
N PHE A 188 -7.70 -15.40 7.43
CA PHE A 188 -8.39 -14.68 6.37
C PHE A 188 -7.43 -14.50 5.20
N TYR A 189 -7.89 -14.70 3.97
CA TYR A 189 -7.06 -14.56 2.78
C TYR A 189 -7.71 -13.71 1.70
N MET A 190 -6.89 -12.89 1.08
CA MET A 190 -7.20 -12.21 -0.17
C MET A 190 -6.31 -12.80 -1.27
N VAL A 191 -6.93 -13.41 -2.27
CA VAL A 191 -6.25 -13.93 -3.47
C VAL A 191 -6.28 -12.84 -4.53
N LEU A 192 -5.12 -12.28 -4.84
CA LEU A 192 -4.93 -11.22 -5.83
C LEU A 192 -4.30 -11.79 -7.09
N GLU A 193 -4.53 -11.16 -8.24
CA GLU A 193 -3.71 -11.42 -9.42
C GLU A 193 -2.22 -11.20 -9.09
N TYR A 194 -1.36 -12.08 -9.59
CA TYR A 194 0.07 -11.88 -9.44
C TYR A 194 0.61 -11.00 -10.56
N VAL A 195 1.40 -9.99 -10.18
CA VAL A 195 2.13 -9.11 -11.10
C VAL A 195 3.62 -9.30 -10.82
N GLU A 196 4.40 -9.62 -11.85
CA GLU A 196 5.75 -10.17 -11.71
C GLU A 196 6.79 -9.12 -11.32
N GLY A 197 6.66 -7.92 -11.87
CA GLY A 197 7.58 -6.82 -11.68
C GLY A 197 7.12 -5.85 -10.61
N LYS A 198 8.10 -5.25 -9.94
CA LYS A 198 7.94 -4.09 -9.08
C LYS A 198 9.04 -3.09 -9.44
N TRP A 199 8.72 -1.81 -9.43
CA TRP A 199 9.74 -0.78 -9.48
C TRP A 199 10.03 -0.26 -8.06
N VAL A 200 11.30 -0.11 -7.72
CA VAL A 200 11.74 0.37 -6.40
C VAL A 200 12.60 1.61 -6.61
N CYS A 201 12.25 2.69 -5.92
CA CYS A 201 13.09 3.87 -5.84
C CYS A 201 13.95 3.79 -4.57
N GLU A 202 15.26 3.65 -4.70
CA GLU A 202 16.16 3.58 -3.55
C GLU A 202 16.52 4.97 -3.00
N GLY A 203 16.16 6.06 -3.71
CA GLY A 203 16.39 7.46 -3.29
C GLY A 203 17.86 7.86 -3.11
N SER A 204 18.79 6.93 -3.36
CA SER A 204 20.23 7.02 -3.09
C SER A 204 21.07 6.53 -4.29
N GLY A 205 20.41 6.26 -5.42
CA GLY A 205 21.04 5.74 -6.63
C GLY A 205 21.80 6.82 -7.43
N PRO A 206 22.68 6.41 -8.36
CA PRO A 206 23.31 7.33 -9.29
C PRO A 206 22.25 8.09 -10.13
N PRO A 207 22.55 9.32 -10.60
CA PRO A 207 21.62 10.11 -11.39
C PRO A 207 21.19 9.34 -12.65
N GLY A 208 19.89 9.08 -12.74
CA GLY A 208 19.28 8.31 -13.83
C GLY A 208 18.13 7.44 -13.33
N GLY A 209 16.89 7.87 -13.56
CA GLY A 209 15.71 7.06 -13.31
C GLY A 209 15.46 6.00 -14.40
N LEU A 210 14.20 5.60 -14.57
CA LEU A 210 13.73 4.66 -15.58
C LEU A 210 13.87 5.16 -17.04
N GLY A 211 14.26 6.41 -17.23
CA GLY A 211 14.21 7.10 -18.52
C GLY A 211 12.80 7.56 -18.89
N GLU A 212 12.71 8.68 -19.62
CA GLU A 212 11.43 9.33 -19.90
C GLU A 212 10.43 8.46 -20.64
N THR A 213 10.89 7.61 -21.57
CA THR A 213 9.99 6.76 -22.37
C THR A 213 9.24 5.75 -21.49
N ILE A 214 9.95 5.11 -20.57
CA ILE A 214 9.34 4.15 -19.63
C ILE A 214 8.49 4.90 -18.60
N ALA A 215 9.01 5.99 -18.02
CA ALA A 215 8.28 6.82 -17.07
C ALA A 215 6.96 7.34 -17.66
N ARG A 216 6.97 7.83 -18.91
CA ARG A 216 5.78 8.28 -19.64
C ARG A 216 4.76 7.16 -19.85
N ARG A 217 5.21 5.95 -20.19
CA ARG A 217 4.33 4.79 -20.35
C ARG A 217 3.66 4.41 -19.02
N TYR A 218 4.42 4.35 -17.93
CA TYR A 218 3.87 4.06 -16.61
C TYR A 218 2.94 5.17 -16.14
N LEU A 219 3.34 6.44 -16.27
CA LEU A 219 2.52 7.59 -15.90
C LEU A 219 1.12 7.52 -16.54
N ARG A 220 1.02 7.20 -17.83
CA ARG A 220 -0.28 7.06 -18.50
C ARG A 220 -1.17 5.99 -17.86
N GLY A 221 -0.61 4.85 -17.49
CA GLY A 221 -1.35 3.78 -16.83
C GLY A 221 -1.76 4.15 -15.40
N ILE A 222 -0.87 4.81 -14.65
CA ILE A 222 -1.16 5.26 -13.28
C ILE A 222 -2.26 6.33 -13.30
N VAL A 223 -2.17 7.31 -14.20
CA VAL A 223 -3.21 8.34 -14.38
C VAL A 223 -4.54 7.71 -14.75
N ALA A 224 -4.57 6.74 -15.68
CA ALA A 224 -5.80 6.05 -16.03
C ALA A 224 -6.43 5.31 -14.82
N GLY A 225 -5.61 4.60 -14.03
CA GLY A 225 -6.06 3.96 -12.80
C GLY A 225 -6.56 4.95 -11.74
N LEU A 226 -5.86 6.06 -11.52
CA LEU A 226 -6.25 7.10 -10.57
C LEU A 226 -7.53 7.82 -10.99
N MET A 227 -7.66 8.19 -12.26
CA MET A 227 -8.90 8.77 -12.80
C MET A 227 -10.09 7.83 -12.58
N TYR A 228 -9.88 6.53 -12.82
CA TYR A 228 -10.90 5.51 -12.55
C TYR A 228 -11.28 5.48 -11.05
N LEU A 229 -10.32 5.45 -10.13
CA LEU A 229 -10.59 5.48 -8.69
C LEU A 229 -11.34 6.76 -8.26
N HIS A 230 -10.87 7.92 -8.71
CA HIS A 230 -11.43 9.21 -8.35
C HIS A 230 -12.86 9.40 -8.90
N ALA A 231 -13.16 8.85 -10.08
CA ALA A 231 -14.51 8.82 -10.64
C ALA A 231 -15.48 7.95 -9.80
N HIS A 232 -14.94 6.98 -9.05
CA HIS A 232 -15.69 6.20 -8.07
C HIS A 232 -15.60 6.81 -6.66
N ASN A 233 -15.17 8.06 -6.49
CA ASN A 233 -14.97 8.70 -5.18
C ASN A 233 -14.18 7.81 -4.21
N ILE A 234 -13.13 7.17 -4.73
CA ILE A 234 -12.15 6.42 -3.95
C ILE A 234 -10.83 7.18 -4.04
N VAL A 235 -10.28 7.55 -2.88
CA VAL A 235 -8.93 8.09 -2.76
C VAL A 235 -8.01 6.93 -2.41
N HIS A 236 -6.93 6.78 -3.18
CA HIS A 236 -5.97 5.69 -2.95
C HIS A 236 -5.20 5.91 -1.65
N GLY A 237 -4.63 7.10 -1.47
CA GLY A 237 -3.99 7.55 -0.23
C GLY A 237 -2.52 7.13 -0.07
N ASP A 238 -2.01 6.18 -0.85
CA ASP A 238 -0.61 5.72 -0.78
C ASP A 238 0.01 5.48 -2.17
N ILE A 239 -0.14 6.44 -3.09
CA ILE A 239 0.50 6.36 -4.41
C ILE A 239 2.01 6.55 -4.27
N LYS A 240 2.76 5.48 -4.55
CA LYS A 240 4.22 5.46 -4.46
C LYS A 240 4.80 4.31 -5.29
N PRO A 241 6.10 4.31 -5.62
CA PRO A 241 6.79 3.24 -6.34
C PRO A 241 6.43 1.84 -5.83
N ASP A 242 6.40 1.69 -4.50
CA ASP A 242 6.19 0.39 -3.86
C ASP A 242 4.84 -0.27 -4.16
N ASN A 243 3.83 0.55 -4.45
CA ASN A 243 2.46 0.13 -4.72
C ASN A 243 2.15 0.10 -6.23
N LEU A 244 3.17 0.31 -7.07
CA LEU A 244 3.07 0.25 -8.52
C LEU A 244 3.79 -1.00 -9.02
N LEU A 245 2.99 -2.01 -9.37
CA LEU A 245 3.47 -3.26 -9.93
C LEU A 245 3.49 -3.16 -11.45
N VAL A 246 4.37 -3.93 -12.10
CA VAL A 246 4.52 -3.92 -13.56
C VAL A 246 4.49 -5.34 -14.07
N THR A 247 3.55 -5.62 -14.96
CA THR A 247 3.44 -6.92 -15.64
C THR A 247 4.65 -7.17 -16.55
N SER A 248 4.92 -8.42 -16.87
CA SER A 248 5.93 -8.82 -17.88
C SER A 248 5.77 -8.12 -19.25
N THR A 249 4.55 -7.69 -19.59
CA THR A 249 4.25 -6.94 -20.83
C THR A 249 4.51 -5.42 -20.72
N GLY A 250 4.89 -4.92 -19.55
CA GLY A 250 5.15 -3.50 -19.31
C GLY A 250 3.90 -2.67 -18.95
N THR A 251 2.78 -3.32 -18.61
CA THR A 251 1.58 -2.65 -18.08
C THR A 251 1.73 -2.42 -16.58
N VAL A 252 1.61 -1.18 -16.13
CA VAL A 252 1.61 -0.81 -14.70
C VAL A 252 0.24 -1.02 -14.07
N LYS A 253 0.22 -1.49 -12.82
CA LYS A 253 -0.97 -1.73 -12.01
C LYS A 253 -0.80 -1.14 -10.62
N ILE A 254 -1.79 -0.36 -10.18
CA ILE A 254 -1.90 0.18 -8.82
C ILE A 254 -2.39 -0.94 -7.91
N GLY A 255 -1.65 -1.21 -6.84
CA GLY A 255 -2.02 -2.18 -5.80
C GLY A 255 -2.00 -1.56 -4.41
N ASP A 256 -2.37 -2.38 -3.43
CA ASP A 256 -2.44 -2.03 -2.00
C ASP A 256 -3.42 -0.90 -1.64
N PHE A 257 -4.67 -1.29 -1.38
CA PHE A 257 -5.75 -0.37 -1.01
C PHE A 257 -5.93 -0.27 0.51
N SER A 258 -4.94 -0.68 1.30
CA SER A 258 -5.07 -0.86 2.76
C SER A 258 -5.36 0.44 3.54
N VAL A 259 -5.03 1.60 2.97
CA VAL A 259 -5.31 2.92 3.56
C VAL A 259 -6.32 3.73 2.76
N SER A 260 -6.88 3.16 1.69
CA SER A 260 -7.82 3.85 0.80
C SER A 260 -9.13 4.20 1.50
N GLN A 261 -9.75 5.29 1.04
CA GLN A 261 -10.97 5.84 1.63
C GLN A 261 -12.05 6.05 0.57
N VAL A 262 -13.31 5.88 0.95
CA VAL A 262 -14.47 6.00 0.07
C VAL A 262 -15.39 7.11 0.53
N PHE A 263 -15.86 7.93 -0.40
CA PHE A 263 -16.70 9.09 -0.14
C PHE A 263 -18.06 8.99 -0.84
N GLU A 264 -19.11 9.55 -0.22
CA GLU A 264 -20.45 9.57 -0.80
C GLU A 264 -20.53 10.48 -2.02
N ASP A 265 -19.98 11.68 -1.87
CA ASP A 265 -19.96 12.75 -2.86
C ASP A 265 -18.51 13.19 -3.13
N ASP A 266 -18.34 14.32 -3.82
CA ASP A 266 -17.03 14.90 -4.11
C ASP A 266 -16.37 15.57 -2.89
N LYS A 267 -16.95 15.48 -1.68
CA LYS A 267 -16.33 16.02 -0.45
C LYS A 267 -15.33 15.03 0.12
N ASP A 268 -14.19 14.95 -0.53
CA ASP A 268 -13.06 14.07 -0.22
C ASP A 268 -12.17 14.59 0.93
N GLU A 269 -12.76 15.22 1.96
CA GLU A 269 -12.03 15.79 3.09
C GLU A 269 -11.53 14.70 4.05
N LEU A 270 -10.21 14.65 4.25
CA LEU A 270 -9.52 13.73 5.14
C LEU A 270 -8.84 14.45 6.29
N ARG A 271 -8.81 13.82 7.46
CA ARG A 271 -8.14 14.34 8.68
C ARG A 271 -6.90 13.57 9.10
N ARG A 272 -6.83 12.29 8.74
CA ARG A 272 -5.65 11.45 8.98
C ARG A 272 -4.74 11.56 7.77
N SER A 273 -3.44 11.68 8.00
CA SER A 273 -2.44 11.54 6.95
C SER A 273 -1.85 10.12 7.04
N PRO A 274 -2.38 9.13 6.29
CA PRO A 274 -1.67 7.89 6.06
C PRO A 274 -0.76 8.05 4.84
N GLY A 275 0.41 7.45 4.90
CA GLY A 275 1.30 7.37 3.74
C GLY A 275 2.76 7.42 4.11
N THR A 276 3.59 7.20 3.10
CA THR A 276 5.04 7.32 3.24
C THR A 276 5.43 8.80 3.15
N PRO A 277 6.12 9.38 4.15
CA PRO A 277 6.28 10.83 4.31
C PRO A 277 6.74 11.60 3.07
N VAL A 278 7.66 11.04 2.29
CA VAL A 278 8.22 11.69 1.08
C VAL A 278 7.24 11.84 -0.09
N PHE A 279 6.05 11.22 0.00
CA PHE A 279 4.96 11.34 -0.98
C PHE A 279 3.78 12.17 -0.44
N THR A 280 3.86 12.63 0.81
CA THR A 280 2.80 13.40 1.46
C THR A 280 2.70 14.81 0.88
N ALA A 281 1.49 15.29 0.64
CA ALA A 281 1.21 16.63 0.14
C ALA A 281 1.38 17.70 1.25
N PRO A 282 1.77 18.95 0.90
CA PRO A 282 2.05 19.99 1.90
C PRO A 282 0.83 20.31 2.79
N GLU A 283 -0.38 20.30 2.24
CA GLU A 283 -1.61 20.50 2.99
C GLU A 283 -1.89 19.39 4.02
N CYS A 284 -1.38 18.17 3.79
CA CYS A 284 -1.45 17.08 4.75
C CYS A 284 -0.49 17.28 5.93
N CYS A 285 0.58 18.07 5.75
CA CYS A 285 1.54 18.42 6.80
C CYS A 285 1.05 19.60 7.67
N LEU A 286 0.27 20.51 7.08
CA LEU A 286 -0.15 21.77 7.70
C LEU A 286 -1.58 21.77 8.25
N GLY A 287 -2.47 21.02 7.60
CA GLY A 287 -3.91 21.13 7.80
C GLY A 287 -4.49 20.16 8.83
N LEU A 288 -5.63 20.55 9.40
CA LEU A 288 -6.52 19.62 10.11
C LEU A 288 -7.34 18.76 9.14
N THR A 289 -7.62 19.29 7.94
CA THR A 289 -8.34 18.62 6.85
C THR A 289 -7.68 18.92 5.50
N TYR A 290 -7.75 17.99 4.56
CA TYR A 290 -7.24 18.14 3.19
C TYR A 290 -8.07 17.36 2.18
N HIS A 291 -7.97 17.70 0.89
CA HIS A 291 -8.66 17.00 -0.21
C HIS A 291 -7.86 15.78 -0.68
N GLY A 292 -8.41 14.58 -0.53
CA GLY A 292 -7.71 13.33 -0.81
C GLY A 292 -7.34 13.11 -2.28
N LYS A 293 -8.20 13.49 -3.23
CA LYS A 293 -7.92 13.38 -4.69
C LYS A 293 -6.75 14.30 -5.09
N ALA A 294 -6.65 15.47 -4.48
CA ALA A 294 -5.52 16.39 -4.66
C ALA A 294 -4.23 15.79 -4.07
N ALA A 295 -4.30 15.20 -2.88
CA ALA A 295 -3.17 14.51 -2.26
C ALA A 295 -2.64 13.32 -3.12
N ASP A 296 -3.53 12.52 -3.72
CA ASP A 296 -3.14 11.47 -4.68
C ASP A 296 -2.41 12.06 -5.90
N THR A 297 -2.83 13.24 -6.36
CA THR A 297 -2.21 13.94 -7.51
C THR A 297 -0.81 14.45 -7.17
N TRP A 298 -0.60 14.96 -5.95
CA TRP A 298 0.72 15.31 -5.46
C TRP A 298 1.63 14.08 -5.35
N ALA A 299 1.12 12.99 -4.77
CA ALA A 299 1.84 11.73 -4.61
C ALA A 299 2.25 11.12 -5.97
N LEU A 300 1.41 11.27 -7.00
CA LEU A 300 1.75 10.96 -8.39
C LEU A 300 2.91 11.82 -8.90
N GLY A 301 2.93 13.12 -8.61
CA GLY A 301 4.04 14.03 -8.95
C GLY A 301 5.36 13.60 -8.31
N ALA A 302 5.34 13.30 -7.01
CA ALA A 302 6.52 12.82 -6.29
C ALA A 302 6.99 11.46 -6.85
N THR A 303 6.05 10.58 -7.20
CA THR A 303 6.35 9.31 -7.85
C THR A 303 6.98 9.48 -9.23
N LEU A 304 6.45 10.37 -10.08
CA LEU A 304 7.00 10.68 -11.40
C LEU A 304 8.41 11.27 -11.28
N TYR A 305 8.62 12.18 -10.32
CA TYR A 305 9.93 12.75 -10.02
C TYR A 305 10.94 11.64 -9.71
N CYS A 306 10.57 10.70 -8.85
CA CYS A 306 11.39 9.53 -8.54
C CYS A 306 11.68 8.67 -9.78
N MET A 307 10.67 8.44 -10.63
CA MET A 307 10.83 7.62 -11.84
C MET A 307 11.81 8.23 -12.84
N VAL A 308 11.88 9.56 -12.92
CA VAL A 308 12.74 10.25 -13.90
C VAL A 308 14.14 10.50 -13.34
N LEU A 309 14.23 10.92 -12.07
CA LEU A 309 15.46 11.42 -11.48
C LEU A 309 16.14 10.45 -10.51
N GLY A 310 15.45 9.37 -10.10
CA GLY A 310 16.01 8.35 -9.19
C GLY A 310 16.12 8.80 -7.72
N GLN A 311 15.61 9.97 -7.38
CA GLN A 311 15.66 10.57 -6.05
C GLN A 311 14.30 11.16 -5.65
N TYR A 312 14.09 11.42 -4.36
CA TYR A 312 12.88 12.06 -3.87
C TYR A 312 12.97 13.59 -3.99
N PRO A 313 11.86 14.30 -4.28
CA PRO A 313 11.89 15.75 -4.46
C PRO A 313 12.18 16.51 -3.15
N PHE A 314 11.75 15.96 -2.00
CA PHE A 314 11.80 16.64 -0.70
C PHE A 314 12.26 15.72 0.44
N LEU A 315 13.41 15.04 0.29
CA LEU A 315 13.95 14.18 1.34
C LEU A 315 14.70 14.97 2.42
N GLY A 316 14.35 14.72 3.68
CA GLY A 316 15.05 15.22 4.85
C GLY A 316 15.89 14.18 5.58
N ASP A 317 16.80 14.65 6.44
CA ASP A 317 17.59 13.78 7.33
C ASP A 317 16.74 13.18 8.46
N THR A 318 15.63 13.85 8.78
CA THR A 318 14.63 13.42 9.76
C THR A 318 13.23 13.51 9.17
N LEU A 319 12.26 12.90 9.85
CA LEU A 319 10.85 13.02 9.49
C LEU A 319 10.38 14.49 9.51
N GLN A 320 10.79 15.24 10.54
CA GLN A 320 10.46 16.66 10.65
C GLN A 320 11.07 17.47 9.51
N ASP A 321 12.36 17.25 9.22
CA ASP A 321 13.05 17.92 8.10
C ASP A 321 12.39 17.58 6.75
N THR A 322 11.92 16.34 6.58
CA THR A 322 11.18 15.94 5.38
C THR A 322 9.89 16.75 5.22
N TYR A 323 9.09 16.86 6.28
CA TYR A 323 7.87 17.68 6.25
C TYR A 323 8.18 19.17 6.05
N ASP A 324 9.21 19.70 6.71
CA ASP A 324 9.62 21.09 6.57
C ASP A 324 10.05 21.39 5.12
N LYS A 325 10.75 20.47 4.44
CA LYS A 325 11.11 20.59 3.02
C LYS A 325 9.88 20.48 2.10
N ILE A 326 9.00 19.52 2.36
CA ILE A 326 7.73 19.36 1.61
C ILE A 326 6.92 20.65 1.66
N VAL A 327 6.88 21.34 2.80
CA VAL A 327 6.15 22.60 2.94
C VAL A 327 6.93 23.78 2.36
N ASN A 328 8.20 23.96 2.72
CA ASN A 328 8.89 25.24 2.52
C ASN A 328 9.86 25.29 1.33
N ASN A 329 10.46 24.17 0.92
CA ASN A 329 11.53 24.21 -0.09
C ASN A 329 10.99 24.27 -1.52
N PRO A 330 11.60 25.05 -2.43
CA PRO A 330 11.22 25.01 -3.83
C PRO A 330 11.54 23.65 -4.47
N LEU A 331 10.79 23.27 -5.49
CA LEU A 331 11.08 22.09 -6.29
C LEU A 331 12.39 22.28 -7.07
N PHE A 332 13.34 21.36 -6.92
CA PHE A 332 14.57 21.35 -7.71
C PHE A 332 14.45 20.42 -8.91
N ILE A 333 14.63 20.97 -10.12
CA ILE A 333 14.67 20.21 -11.39
C ILE A 333 16.01 20.51 -12.07
N PRO A 334 16.87 19.50 -12.36
CA PRO A 334 18.13 19.70 -13.06
C PRO A 334 17.98 20.34 -14.44
N GLU A 335 19.02 21.04 -14.91
CA GLU A 335 19.11 21.51 -16.29
C GLU A 335 19.11 20.34 -17.28
N GLY A 336 18.54 20.54 -18.47
CA GLY A 336 18.49 19.54 -19.54
C GLY A 336 17.30 18.58 -19.50
N ILE A 337 16.42 18.68 -18.50
CA ILE A 337 15.11 18.01 -18.51
C ILE A 337 14.19 18.62 -19.58
N ASP A 338 13.43 17.77 -20.27
CA ASP A 338 12.45 18.22 -21.27
C ASP A 338 11.49 19.28 -20.70
N SER A 339 11.21 20.29 -21.51
CA SER A 339 10.37 21.44 -21.09
C SER A 339 8.94 21.04 -20.72
N GLN A 340 8.35 20.04 -21.38
CA GLN A 340 7.00 19.58 -21.07
C GLN A 340 7.00 18.76 -19.79
N LEU A 341 8.01 17.90 -19.60
CA LEU A 341 8.19 17.15 -18.35
C LEU A 341 8.43 18.08 -17.16
N LYS A 342 9.26 19.11 -17.32
CA LYS A 342 9.46 20.16 -16.32
C LYS A 342 8.14 20.82 -15.94
N ASN A 343 7.37 21.28 -16.95
CA ASN A 343 6.09 21.92 -16.71
C ASN A 343 5.09 21.00 -15.98
N LEU A 344 5.07 19.72 -16.34
CA LEU A 344 4.22 18.72 -15.70
C LEU A 344 4.61 18.51 -14.23
N LEU A 345 5.90 18.36 -13.91
CA LEU A 345 6.38 18.22 -12.55
C LEU A 345 6.06 19.46 -11.71
N GLU A 346 6.29 20.65 -12.24
CA GLU A 346 5.96 21.92 -11.57
C GLU A 346 4.46 22.06 -11.27
N ARG A 347 3.59 21.58 -12.16
CA ARG A 347 2.13 21.60 -11.96
C ARG A 347 1.64 20.53 -10.99
N LEU A 348 2.20 19.32 -11.02
CA LEU A 348 1.84 18.24 -10.10
C LEU A 348 2.32 18.51 -8.67
N LEU A 349 3.50 19.12 -8.52
CA LEU A 349 4.12 19.46 -7.24
C LEU A 349 3.96 20.95 -6.90
N CYS A 350 2.85 21.53 -7.32
CA CYS A 350 2.48 22.90 -6.99
C CYS A 350 2.01 22.97 -5.54
N LYS A 351 2.67 23.79 -4.73
CA LYS A 351 2.24 24.08 -3.36
C LYS A 351 1.16 25.14 -3.44
N GLY A 352 -0.06 24.84 -3.03
CA GLY A 352 -1.14 25.83 -2.99
C GLY A 352 -0.70 27.03 -2.14
N GLN A 353 -0.62 28.22 -2.74
CA GLN A 353 -0.51 29.49 -2.04
C GLN A 353 -1.88 30.10 -1.85
#